data_AF-A0A840KHP6-F1
#
_entry.id   AF-A0A840KHP6-F1
#
_cell.length_a   1.000
_cell.length_b   1.000
_cell.length_c   1.000
_cell.angle_alpha   90.00
_cell.angle_beta   90.00
_cell.angle_gamma   90.00
#
_symmetry.space_group_name_H-M   'P 1'
#
loop_
_entity.id
_entity.type
_entity.pdbx_description
1 polymer ?
#
loop_
_entity_poly.entity_id
_entity_poly.type
_entity_poly.pdbx_seq_one_letter_code
_entity_poly.pdbx_strand_id
1 'polypeptide(L)'
;MNSTLQELIGLILSLKEANPFLQLLTSTSKTAVWRNILETVAFMIFNFQEALRLHMKEIDEKIASQKVPNEKWYREQALRFQYGFELDPLSYIGAFLGVYEDGNGNIITATEQEIEDSKIIKYASVTPNISGNGVKKISMKIAGENMDEVISDEKALAFKTYIERIQATGDHIVVVNFLPDILLLQYKLCFDPLILYPDGMSIITAEYPVKIAIQNFLKNLPFNGELSVEALEDTIQGVNGVTDLQKLEVSSKWIEPGTGYGLFQPIEISRIPKSGRFKIEDWSGIEYINYQPTE
;
A
#
# COMPACT_ATOMS: atom_id res chain seq x y z
N MET A 1 12.93 -9.92 -35.56
CA MET A 1 12.18 -8.82 -36.20
C MET A 1 12.80 -7.49 -35.74
N ASN A 2 14.04 -7.21 -36.10
CA ASN A 2 14.75 -5.98 -35.69
C ASN A 2 15.45 -5.30 -36.88
N SER A 3 15.09 -5.69 -38.10
CA SER A 3 15.77 -5.18 -39.29
C SER A 3 15.27 -3.78 -39.61
N THR A 4 16.20 -2.84 -39.77
CA THR A 4 15.86 -1.49 -40.22
C THR A 4 15.37 -1.52 -41.67
N LEU A 5 14.64 -0.47 -42.09
CA LEU A 5 14.19 -0.35 -43.48
C LEU A 5 15.37 -0.49 -44.48
N GLN A 6 16.54 0.06 -44.14
CA GLN A 6 17.73 0.00 -44.97
C GLN A 6 18.29 -1.43 -45.07
N GLU A 7 18.24 -2.21 -43.99
CA GLU A 7 18.63 -3.62 -44.00
C GLU A 7 17.65 -4.48 -44.81
N LEU A 8 16.35 -4.20 -44.75
CA LEU A 8 15.34 -4.88 -45.56
C LEU A 8 15.52 -4.59 -47.05
N ILE A 9 15.79 -3.33 -47.40
CA ILE A 9 16.13 -2.95 -48.78
C ILE A 9 17.40 -3.69 -49.22
N GLY A 10 18.43 -3.73 -48.38
CA GLY A 10 19.67 -4.46 -48.66
C GLY A 10 19.46 -5.96 -48.88
N LEU A 11 18.62 -6.59 -48.06
CA LEU A 11 18.26 -8.01 -48.17
C LEU A 11 17.49 -8.30 -49.47
N ILE A 12 16.52 -7.46 -49.82
CA ILE A 12 15.72 -7.66 -51.05
C ILE A 12 16.58 -7.47 -52.29
N LEU A 13 17.53 -6.53 -52.26
CA LEU A 13 18.49 -6.34 -53.35
C LEU A 13 19.47 -7.51 -53.46
N SER A 14 19.95 -8.08 -52.35
CA SER A 14 20.82 -9.27 -52.40
C SER A 14 20.08 -10.50 -52.94
N LEU A 15 18.79 -10.67 -52.60
CA LEU A 15 17.92 -11.71 -53.17
C LEU A 15 17.68 -11.50 -54.67
N LYS A 16 17.57 -10.25 -55.14
CA LYS A 16 17.52 -9.94 -56.57
C LYS A 16 18.81 -10.40 -57.27
N GLU A 17 19.97 -10.09 -56.71
CA GLU A 17 21.26 -10.45 -57.33
C GLU A 17 21.50 -11.97 -57.33
N ALA A 18 21.00 -12.68 -56.33
CA ALA A 18 21.06 -14.14 -56.28
C ALA A 18 20.13 -14.83 -57.30
N ASN A 19 19.14 -14.12 -57.86
CA ASN A 19 18.15 -14.71 -58.76
C ASN A 19 18.60 -14.62 -60.24
N PRO A 20 18.88 -15.74 -60.92
CA PRO A 20 19.39 -15.73 -62.30
C PRO A 20 18.39 -15.15 -63.32
N PHE A 21 17.09 -15.19 -63.04
CA PHE A 21 16.05 -14.67 -63.94
C PHE A 21 15.91 -13.14 -63.89
N LEU A 22 16.46 -12.49 -62.87
CA LEU A 22 16.35 -11.03 -62.67
C LEU A 22 17.62 -10.26 -63.05
N GLN A 23 18.62 -10.97 -63.62
CA GLN A 23 19.91 -10.41 -64.05
C GLN A 23 19.80 -9.40 -65.20
N LEU A 24 18.71 -9.45 -65.97
CA LEU A 24 18.43 -8.49 -67.05
C LEU A 24 18.10 -7.07 -66.53
N LEU A 25 17.80 -6.93 -65.24
CA LEU A 25 17.55 -5.63 -64.59
C LEU A 25 18.89 -5.01 -64.15
N THR A 26 19.52 -4.26 -65.06
CA THR A 26 20.89 -3.72 -64.88
C THR A 26 20.97 -2.22 -64.62
N SER A 27 19.83 -1.52 -64.63
CA SER A 27 19.80 -0.07 -64.41
C SER A 27 20.31 0.28 -63.01
N THR A 28 21.38 1.08 -62.94
CA THR A 28 22.00 1.56 -61.70
C THR A 28 21.33 2.82 -61.15
N SER A 29 20.32 3.37 -61.86
CA SER A 29 19.61 4.56 -61.42
C SER A 29 18.90 4.33 -60.09
N LYS A 30 18.98 5.32 -59.19
CA LYS A 30 18.19 5.33 -57.95
C LYS A 30 16.68 5.43 -58.21
N THR A 31 16.27 5.87 -59.40
CA THR A 31 14.86 5.99 -59.79
C THR A 31 14.40 4.88 -60.73
N ALA A 32 15.19 3.81 -60.88
CA ALA A 32 14.81 2.68 -61.73
C ALA A 32 13.48 2.06 -61.25
N VAL A 33 12.56 1.79 -62.18
CA VAL A 33 11.20 1.32 -61.85
C VAL A 33 11.21 0.03 -61.03
N TRP A 34 12.05 -0.95 -61.40
CA TRP A 34 12.17 -2.20 -60.66
C TRP A 34 12.70 -2.00 -59.23
N ARG A 35 13.63 -1.05 -59.05
CA ARG A 35 14.21 -0.72 -57.76
C ARG A 35 13.17 -0.05 -56.86
N ASN A 36 12.41 0.91 -57.39
CA ASN A 36 11.32 1.55 -56.66
C ASN A 36 10.25 0.53 -56.23
N ILE A 37 9.94 -0.46 -57.06
CA ILE A 37 8.99 -1.54 -56.70
C ILE A 37 9.53 -2.36 -55.53
N LEU A 38 10.81 -2.77 -55.57
CA LEU A 38 11.42 -3.54 -54.48
C LEU A 38 11.54 -2.72 -53.18
N GLU A 39 11.88 -1.44 -53.28
CA GLU A 39 11.90 -0.52 -52.13
C GLU A 39 10.48 -0.30 -51.57
N THR A 40 9.45 -0.27 -52.42
CA THR A 40 8.04 -0.22 -51.98
C THR A 40 7.64 -1.49 -51.23
N VAL A 41 8.03 -2.67 -51.72
CA VAL A 41 7.79 -3.94 -51.03
C VAL A 41 8.55 -4.01 -49.70
N ALA A 42 9.79 -3.54 -49.65
CA ALA A 42 10.56 -3.41 -48.42
C ALA A 42 9.84 -2.52 -47.40
N PHE A 43 9.28 -1.40 -47.85
CA PHE A 43 8.48 -0.50 -47.02
C PHE A 43 7.21 -1.16 -46.51
N MET A 44 6.48 -1.94 -47.32
CA MET A 44 5.31 -2.70 -46.86
C MET A 44 5.68 -3.70 -45.76
N ILE A 45 6.78 -4.45 -45.95
CA ILE A 45 7.28 -5.41 -44.96
C ILE A 45 7.69 -4.70 -43.67
N PHE A 46 8.35 -3.55 -43.77
CA PHE A 46 8.74 -2.74 -42.62
C PHE A 46 7.52 -2.26 -41.82
N ASN A 47 6.49 -1.73 -42.49
CA ASN A 47 5.26 -1.30 -41.81
C ASN A 47 4.55 -2.48 -41.12
N PHE A 48 4.55 -3.66 -41.74
CA PHE A 48 4.00 -4.87 -41.11
C PHE A 48 4.79 -5.28 -39.86
N GLN A 49 6.13 -5.20 -39.90
CA GLN A 49 6.98 -5.45 -38.73
C GLN A 49 6.71 -4.44 -37.60
N GLU A 50 6.57 -3.15 -37.93
CA GLU A 50 6.23 -2.11 -36.94
C GLU A 50 4.85 -2.33 -36.31
N ALA A 51 3.85 -2.74 -37.10
CA ALA A 51 2.53 -3.08 -36.59
C ALA A 51 2.58 -4.27 -35.60
N LEU A 52 3.33 -5.32 -35.93
CA LEU A 52 3.54 -6.46 -35.02
C LEU A 52 4.32 -6.06 -33.76
N ARG A 53 5.31 -5.17 -33.87
CA ARG A 53 6.06 -4.65 -32.73
C ARG A 53 5.16 -3.89 -31.77
N LEU A 54 4.30 -3.02 -32.31
CA LEU A 54 3.33 -2.29 -31.50
C LEU A 54 2.37 -3.26 -30.82
N HIS A 55 1.85 -4.24 -31.54
CA HIS A 55 0.97 -5.25 -30.99
C HIS A 55 1.63 -6.08 -29.87
N MET A 56 2.89 -6.51 -30.05
CA MET A 56 3.61 -7.27 -29.03
C MET A 56 3.88 -6.40 -27.80
N LYS A 57 4.21 -5.12 -27.98
CA LYS A 57 4.33 -4.16 -26.89
C LYS A 57 3.00 -3.98 -26.14
N GLU A 58 1.89 -3.85 -26.85
CA GLU A 58 0.55 -3.79 -26.23
C GLU A 58 0.22 -5.07 -25.45
N ILE A 59 0.60 -6.24 -25.97
CA ILE A 59 0.44 -7.52 -25.26
C ILE A 59 1.31 -7.55 -24.00
N ASP A 60 2.59 -7.17 -24.09
CA ASP A 60 3.49 -7.13 -22.93
C ASP A 60 3.00 -6.15 -21.87
N GLU A 61 2.48 -4.98 -22.26
CA GLU A 61 1.83 -4.03 -21.35
C GLU A 61 0.55 -4.62 -20.73
N LYS A 62 -0.27 -5.33 -21.50
CA LYS A 62 -1.46 -6.04 -21.00
C LYS A 62 -1.10 -7.17 -20.03
N ILE A 63 -0.05 -7.93 -20.30
CA ILE A 63 0.45 -8.98 -19.39
C ILE A 63 1.06 -8.37 -18.14
N ALA A 64 1.85 -7.29 -18.25
CA ALA A 64 2.41 -6.60 -17.10
C ALA A 64 1.33 -5.95 -16.21
N SER A 65 0.22 -5.51 -16.83
CA SER A 65 -0.96 -5.01 -16.10
C SER A 65 -1.87 -6.12 -15.54
N GLN A 66 -1.72 -7.37 -15.97
CA GLN A 66 -2.26 -8.53 -15.25
C GLN A 66 -1.47 -8.70 -13.95
N LYS A 67 -1.87 -7.93 -12.94
CA LYS A 67 -1.29 -8.05 -11.61
C LYS A 67 -1.74 -9.39 -11.03
N VAL A 68 -0.78 -10.31 -10.85
CA VAL A 68 -1.01 -11.52 -10.06
C VAL A 68 -1.42 -11.09 -8.65
N PRO A 69 -2.58 -11.56 -8.14
CA PRO A 69 -3.02 -11.26 -6.79
C PRO A 69 -1.93 -11.61 -5.77
N ASN A 70 -1.40 -10.59 -5.12
CA ASN A 70 -0.41 -10.69 -4.06
C ASN A 70 -0.78 -9.69 -2.94
N GLU A 71 -0.04 -9.71 -1.84
CA GLU A 71 -0.35 -8.88 -0.66
C GLU A 71 -0.38 -7.38 -0.99
N LYS A 72 0.55 -6.91 -1.83
CA LYS A 72 0.62 -5.52 -2.27
C LYS A 72 -0.57 -5.16 -3.15
N TRP A 73 -0.96 -6.06 -4.04
CA TRP A 73 -2.14 -5.91 -4.88
C TRP A 73 -3.40 -5.78 -4.04
N TYR A 74 -3.63 -6.70 -3.10
CA TYR A 74 -4.78 -6.63 -2.19
C TYR A 74 -4.81 -5.34 -1.37
N ARG A 75 -3.64 -4.86 -0.93
CA ARG A 75 -3.54 -3.56 -0.25
C ARG A 75 -3.94 -2.40 -1.16
N GLU A 76 -3.46 -2.39 -2.40
CA GLU A 76 -3.83 -1.37 -3.40
C GLU A 76 -5.32 -1.42 -3.71
N GLN A 77 -5.91 -2.61 -3.83
CA GLN A 77 -7.35 -2.73 -4.07
C GLN A 77 -8.16 -2.25 -2.86
N ALA A 78 -7.69 -2.50 -1.64
CA ALA A 78 -8.34 -1.98 -0.44
C ALA A 78 -8.36 -0.44 -0.40
N LEU A 79 -7.25 0.20 -0.78
CA LEU A 79 -7.14 1.67 -0.85
C LEU A 79 -7.92 2.29 -2.03
N ARG A 80 -8.20 1.49 -3.07
CA ARG A 80 -8.99 1.91 -4.24
C ARG A 80 -10.49 1.82 -4.04
N PHE A 81 -10.94 1.24 -2.92
CA PHE A 81 -12.35 1.09 -2.63
C PHE A 81 -13.07 2.44 -2.64
N GLN A 82 -14.15 2.53 -3.40
CA GLN A 82 -15.01 3.70 -3.50
C GLN A 82 -16.42 3.35 -3.02
N TYR A 83 -16.84 3.96 -1.93
CA TYR A 83 -18.17 3.73 -1.36
C TYR A 83 -19.25 4.44 -2.18
N GLY A 84 -20.29 3.71 -2.60
CA GLY A 84 -21.40 4.25 -3.40
C GLY A 84 -21.21 4.13 -4.92
N PHE A 85 -20.07 3.62 -5.38
CA PHE A 85 -19.81 3.38 -6.80
C PHE A 85 -19.98 1.91 -7.15
N GLU A 86 -20.54 1.64 -8.32
CA GLU A 86 -20.67 0.29 -8.84
C GLU A 86 -19.35 -0.20 -9.46
N LEU A 87 -19.11 -1.50 -9.38
CA LEU A 87 -18.00 -2.16 -10.06
C LEU A 87 -18.34 -2.36 -11.53
N ASP A 88 -17.39 -2.08 -12.41
CA ASP A 88 -17.51 -2.40 -13.83
C ASP A 88 -17.62 -3.93 -14.02
N PRO A 89 -18.78 -4.43 -14.51
CA PRO A 89 -19.00 -5.87 -14.71
C PRO A 89 -18.02 -6.50 -15.71
N LEU A 90 -17.41 -5.69 -16.59
CA LEU A 90 -16.45 -6.15 -17.59
C LEU A 90 -15.01 -6.11 -17.08
N SER A 91 -14.76 -5.54 -15.90
CA SER A 91 -13.43 -5.42 -15.33
C SER A 91 -13.03 -6.67 -14.54
N TYR A 92 -12.03 -7.37 -15.06
CA TYR A 92 -11.39 -8.50 -14.37
C TYR A 92 -10.56 -8.10 -13.13
N ILE A 93 -10.38 -6.80 -12.90
CA ILE A 93 -9.55 -6.24 -11.80
C ILE A 93 -10.44 -5.57 -10.75
N GLY A 94 -11.77 -5.55 -10.94
CA GLY A 94 -12.71 -4.89 -10.03
C GLY A 94 -12.59 -3.36 -10.04
N ALA A 95 -12.44 -2.77 -11.23
CA ALA A 95 -12.46 -1.32 -11.37
C ALA A 95 -13.86 -0.75 -11.06
N PHE A 96 -13.91 0.42 -10.43
CA PHE A 96 -15.16 1.16 -10.23
C PHE A 96 -15.54 1.94 -11.49
N LEU A 97 -16.84 2.03 -11.77
CA LEU A 97 -17.38 2.93 -12.77
C LEU A 97 -17.22 4.39 -12.29
N GLY A 98 -16.77 5.28 -13.16
CA GLY A 98 -16.71 6.72 -12.88
C GLY A 98 -18.07 7.43 -12.97
N VAL A 99 -19.15 6.66 -12.98
CA VAL A 99 -20.53 7.13 -13.10
C VAL A 99 -21.37 6.52 -11.99
N TYR A 100 -22.40 7.24 -11.57
CA TYR A 100 -23.42 6.73 -10.64
C TYR A 100 -24.81 7.12 -11.15
N GLU A 101 -25.83 6.37 -10.73
CA GLU A 101 -27.22 6.68 -11.03
C GLU A 101 -27.81 7.58 -9.94
N ASP A 102 -28.49 8.66 -10.32
CA ASP A 102 -29.27 9.48 -9.39
C ASP A 102 -30.60 8.81 -9.02
N GLY A 103 -31.32 9.36 -8.04
CA GLY A 103 -32.64 8.85 -7.63
C GLY A 103 -33.73 8.89 -8.72
N ASN A 104 -33.45 9.51 -9.86
CA ASN A 104 -34.33 9.58 -11.03
C ASN A 104 -33.87 8.66 -12.17
N GLY A 105 -32.79 7.87 -11.97
CA GLY A 105 -32.23 6.94 -12.96
C GLY A 105 -31.35 7.59 -14.03
N ASN A 106 -30.87 8.82 -13.83
CA ASN A 106 -29.91 9.44 -14.74
C ASN A 106 -28.48 9.05 -14.38
N ILE A 107 -27.69 8.72 -15.40
CA ILE A 107 -26.27 8.42 -15.26
C ILE A 107 -25.50 9.75 -15.18
N ILE A 108 -24.88 10.01 -14.03
CA ILE A 108 -24.07 11.20 -13.76
C ILE A 108 -22.60 10.78 -13.70
N THR A 109 -21.73 11.55 -14.37
CA THR A 109 -20.27 11.40 -14.23
C THR A 109 -19.82 12.02 -12.91
N ALA A 110 -19.18 11.25 -12.06
CA ALA A 110 -18.68 11.75 -10.79
C ALA A 110 -17.54 12.75 -10.99
N THR A 111 -17.56 13.79 -10.16
CA THR A 111 -16.47 14.74 -10.02
C THR A 111 -15.28 14.13 -9.28
N GLU A 112 -14.08 14.68 -9.49
CA GLU A 112 -12.87 14.21 -8.79
C GLU A 112 -12.99 14.28 -7.26
N GLN A 113 -13.74 15.26 -6.75
CA GLN A 113 -13.97 15.44 -5.33
C GLN A 113 -14.89 14.35 -4.75
N GLU A 114 -16.00 14.02 -5.45
CA GLU A 114 -16.88 12.91 -5.06
C GLU A 114 -16.14 11.56 -5.04
N ILE A 115 -15.24 11.34 -6.02
CA ILE A 115 -14.40 10.14 -6.06
C ILE A 115 -13.46 10.10 -4.85
N GLU A 116 -12.86 11.22 -4.46
CA GLU A 116 -11.94 11.22 -3.31
C GLU A 116 -12.67 11.06 -1.98
N ASP A 117 -13.85 11.68 -1.82
CA ASP A 117 -14.70 11.54 -0.64
C ASP A 117 -15.26 10.12 -0.50
N SER A 118 -15.48 9.42 -1.61
CA SER A 118 -15.91 8.02 -1.62
C SER A 118 -14.82 7.04 -1.16
N LYS A 119 -13.53 7.44 -1.21
CA LYS A 119 -12.40 6.62 -0.75
C LYS A 119 -12.29 6.66 0.78
N ILE A 120 -13.11 5.85 1.41
CA ILE A 120 -13.23 5.79 2.87
C ILE A 120 -12.04 5.08 3.56
N ILE A 121 -11.26 4.26 2.85
CA ILE A 121 -10.10 3.55 3.42
C ILE A 121 -8.83 4.30 3.05
N LYS A 122 -8.18 4.91 4.06
CA LYS A 122 -6.90 5.61 3.87
C LYS A 122 -5.71 4.76 4.32
N TYR A 123 -5.93 3.82 5.24
CA TYR A 123 -4.89 2.92 5.73
C TYR A 123 -5.32 1.47 5.57
N ALA A 124 -4.44 0.68 4.93
CA ALA A 124 -4.64 -0.74 4.76
C ALA A 124 -3.32 -1.50 4.90
N SER A 125 -3.37 -2.66 5.55
CA SER A 125 -2.26 -3.60 5.62
C SER A 125 -2.77 -5.02 5.40
N VAL A 126 -2.03 -5.79 4.61
CA VAL A 126 -2.38 -7.15 4.23
C VAL A 126 -1.24 -8.05 4.65
N THR A 127 -1.53 -9.07 5.46
CA THR A 127 -0.51 -10.01 5.96
C THR A 127 -0.99 -11.45 5.82
N PRO A 128 -0.22 -12.33 5.18
CA PRO A 128 -0.53 -13.75 5.14
C PRO A 128 -0.25 -14.36 6.52
N ASN A 129 -1.14 -15.21 6.98
CA ASN A 129 -1.02 -15.96 8.22
C ASN A 129 -1.34 -17.43 7.91
N ILE A 130 -0.59 -18.36 8.48
CA ILE A 130 -0.92 -19.77 8.41
C ILE A 130 -1.69 -20.10 9.68
N SER A 131 -2.96 -20.49 9.55
CA SER A 131 -3.72 -20.99 10.69
C SER A 131 -3.13 -22.30 11.19
N GLY A 132 -3.33 -22.63 12.47
CA GLY A 132 -2.83 -23.89 13.07
C GLY A 132 -3.25 -25.17 12.31
N ASN A 133 -4.30 -25.08 11.50
CA ASN A 133 -4.78 -26.17 10.64
C ASN A 133 -4.09 -26.22 9.26
N GLY A 134 -3.01 -25.47 9.03
CA GLY A 134 -2.26 -25.41 7.77
C GLY A 134 -2.90 -24.55 6.67
N VAL A 135 -4.08 -23.97 6.91
CA VAL A 135 -4.78 -23.12 5.93
C VAL A 135 -4.19 -21.71 5.92
N LYS A 136 -3.78 -21.24 4.73
CA LYS A 136 -3.34 -19.86 4.51
C LYS A 136 -4.55 -18.92 4.60
N LYS A 137 -4.51 -17.98 5.55
CA LYS A 137 -5.48 -16.90 5.71
C LYS A 137 -4.78 -15.57 5.47
N ILE A 138 -5.44 -14.66 4.77
CA ILE A 138 -4.92 -13.32 4.50
C ILE A 138 -5.66 -12.37 5.44
N SER A 139 -4.95 -11.79 6.40
CA SER A 139 -5.52 -10.79 7.31
C SER A 139 -5.38 -9.41 6.67
N MET A 140 -6.52 -8.77 6.39
CA MET A 140 -6.58 -7.43 5.82
C MET A 140 -7.08 -6.44 6.87
N LYS A 141 -6.18 -5.65 7.44
CA LYS A 141 -6.50 -4.61 8.41
C LYS A 141 -6.80 -3.32 7.66
N ILE A 142 -7.89 -2.65 8.03
CA ILE A 142 -8.33 -1.41 7.38
C ILE A 142 -8.63 -0.33 8.40
N ALA A 143 -8.46 0.92 7.99
CA ALA A 143 -8.75 2.10 8.79
C ALA A 143 -9.10 3.29 7.91
N GLY A 144 -10.02 4.12 8.40
CA GLY A 144 -10.40 5.39 7.78
C GLY A 144 -9.41 6.52 8.09
N GLU A 145 -9.77 7.75 7.73
CA GLU A 145 -8.98 8.96 8.02
C GLU A 145 -8.79 9.18 9.54
N ASN A 146 -9.87 9.03 10.31
CA ASN A 146 -9.78 9.07 11.76
C ASN A 146 -9.25 7.74 12.29
N MET A 147 -8.04 7.77 12.87
CA MET A 147 -7.40 6.58 13.42
C MET A 147 -8.02 6.09 14.73
N ASP A 148 -8.89 6.86 15.37
CA ASP A 148 -9.50 6.47 16.63
C ASP A 148 -10.86 5.78 16.47
N GLU A 149 -11.42 5.80 15.25
CA GLU A 149 -12.74 5.27 14.96
C GLU A 149 -12.67 4.04 14.06
N VAL A 150 -13.69 3.19 14.18
CA VAL A 150 -13.95 2.09 13.25
C VAL A 150 -14.80 2.60 12.09
N ILE A 151 -14.61 2.00 10.93
CA ILE A 151 -15.52 2.21 9.81
C ILE A 151 -16.90 1.66 10.21
N SER A 152 -17.98 2.38 9.89
CA SER A 152 -19.35 1.95 10.23
C SER A 152 -19.69 0.60 9.62
N ASP A 153 -20.57 -0.16 10.27
CA ASP A 153 -20.91 -1.54 9.85
C ASP A 153 -21.44 -1.63 8.41
N GLU A 154 -22.23 -0.64 7.98
CA GLU A 154 -22.75 -0.53 6.61
C GLU A 154 -21.62 -0.40 5.58
N LYS A 155 -20.67 0.50 5.84
CA LYS A 155 -19.49 0.72 5.00
C LYS A 155 -18.56 -0.49 5.00
N ALA A 156 -18.38 -1.13 6.16
CA ALA A 156 -17.59 -2.34 6.30
C ALA A 156 -18.21 -3.53 5.54
N LEU A 157 -19.54 -3.65 5.52
CA LEU A 157 -20.26 -4.66 4.73
C LEU A 157 -20.08 -4.43 3.22
N ALA A 158 -20.19 -3.19 2.76
CA ALA A 158 -19.93 -2.84 1.36
C ALA A 158 -18.49 -3.19 0.96
N PHE A 159 -17.51 -2.89 1.83
CA PHE A 159 -16.12 -3.24 1.59
C PHE A 159 -15.87 -4.76 1.54
N LYS A 160 -16.47 -5.52 2.47
CA LYS A 160 -16.38 -7.00 2.45
C LYS A 160 -16.92 -7.58 1.14
N THR A 161 -18.08 -7.08 0.70
CA THR A 161 -18.70 -7.49 -0.58
C THR A 161 -17.79 -7.18 -1.77
N TYR A 162 -17.14 -6.02 -1.76
CA TYR A 162 -16.15 -5.66 -2.78
C TYR A 162 -14.98 -6.64 -2.80
N ILE A 163 -14.34 -6.91 -1.65
CA ILE A 163 -13.23 -7.86 -1.54
C ILE A 163 -13.63 -9.26 -2.00
N GLU A 164 -14.82 -9.74 -1.62
CA GLU A 164 -15.33 -11.05 -2.04
C GLU A 164 -15.51 -11.16 -3.56
N ARG A 165 -15.84 -10.07 -4.26
CA ARG A 165 -15.98 -10.05 -5.72
C ARG A 165 -14.63 -10.03 -6.44
N ILE A 166 -13.62 -9.37 -5.88
CA ILE A 166 -12.32 -9.21 -6.54
C ILE A 166 -11.28 -10.25 -6.15
N GLN A 167 -11.48 -10.96 -5.04
CA GLN A 167 -10.48 -11.89 -4.52
C GLN A 167 -10.23 -13.06 -5.48
N ALA A 168 -8.99 -13.53 -5.51
CA ALA A 168 -8.66 -14.74 -6.24
C ALA A 168 -9.39 -15.93 -5.62
N THR A 169 -9.91 -16.83 -6.47
CA THR A 169 -10.55 -18.05 -5.99
C THR A 169 -9.56 -18.89 -5.18
N GLY A 170 -9.93 -19.21 -3.94
CA GLY A 170 -9.10 -19.98 -3.00
C GLY A 170 -8.39 -19.15 -1.93
N ASP A 171 -8.35 -17.82 -2.07
CA ASP A 171 -7.84 -16.95 -1.02
C ASP A 171 -8.89 -16.75 0.07
N HIS A 172 -8.50 -16.99 1.33
CA HIS A 172 -9.34 -16.74 2.50
C HIS A 172 -8.96 -15.40 3.14
N ILE A 173 -9.61 -14.32 2.72
CA ILE A 173 -9.35 -12.98 3.24
C ILE A 173 -10.26 -12.70 4.44
N VAL A 174 -9.66 -12.27 5.55
CA VAL A 174 -10.36 -11.82 6.75
C VAL A 174 -10.15 -10.32 6.89
N VAL A 175 -11.22 -9.55 6.71
CA VAL A 175 -11.21 -8.10 6.93
C VAL A 175 -11.30 -7.80 8.42
N VAL A 176 -10.33 -7.05 8.93
CA VAL A 176 -10.19 -6.62 10.32
C VAL A 176 -10.43 -5.11 10.39
N ASN A 177 -11.55 -4.72 10.98
CA ASN A 177 -11.97 -3.33 11.22
C ASN A 177 -12.23 -3.17 12.73
N PHE A 178 -11.18 -2.99 13.52
CA PHE A 178 -11.27 -2.89 14.98
C PHE A 178 -10.77 -1.54 15.48
N LEU A 179 -11.19 -1.17 16.70
CA LEU A 179 -10.64 -0.02 17.40
C LEU A 179 -9.14 -0.24 17.69
N PRO A 180 -8.35 0.84 17.89
CA PRO A 180 -6.93 0.75 18.20
C PRO A 180 -6.61 -0.19 19.37
N ASP A 181 -5.44 -0.83 19.32
CA ASP A 181 -4.94 -1.60 20.46
C ASP A 181 -4.53 -0.61 21.57
N ILE A 182 -4.94 -0.87 22.81
CA ILE A 182 -4.61 0.01 23.94
C ILE A 182 -3.28 -0.43 24.54
N LEU A 183 -2.32 0.48 24.59
CA LEU A 183 -1.03 0.33 25.27
C LEU A 183 -1.12 0.84 26.70
N LEU A 184 -0.57 0.04 27.61
CA LEU A 184 -0.26 0.42 28.97
C LEU A 184 1.27 0.52 29.09
N LEU A 185 1.74 1.70 29.47
CA LEU A 185 3.15 2.00 29.65
C LEU A 185 3.38 2.32 31.13
N GLN A 186 4.18 1.49 31.80
CA GLN A 186 4.63 1.71 33.17
C GLN A 186 6.13 1.92 33.20
N TYR A 187 6.53 3.16 33.42
CA TYR A 187 7.92 3.59 33.42
C TYR A 187 8.23 4.43 34.65
N LYS A 188 9.44 4.29 35.17
CA LYS A 188 10.03 5.23 36.11
C LYS A 188 11.11 6.02 35.39
N LEU A 189 10.90 7.33 35.30
CA LEU A 189 11.77 8.25 34.58
C LEU A 189 12.55 9.08 35.57
N CYS A 190 13.87 9.03 35.48
CA CYS A 190 14.75 9.95 36.18
C CYS A 190 14.76 11.27 35.41
N PHE A 191 14.28 12.36 36.02
CA PHE A 191 14.21 13.65 35.36
C PHE A 191 15.18 14.66 35.97
N ASP A 192 15.63 15.61 35.15
CA ASP A 192 16.40 16.76 35.60
C ASP A 192 15.44 17.86 36.11
N PRO A 193 15.46 18.19 37.43
CA PRO A 193 14.59 19.21 38.01
C PRO A 193 14.89 20.63 37.51
N LEU A 194 16.00 20.86 36.80
CA LEU A 194 16.30 22.15 36.17
C LEU A 194 15.50 22.36 34.87
N ILE A 195 14.99 21.29 34.26
CA ILE A 195 14.36 21.30 32.94
C ILE A 195 12.89 20.89 33.03
N LEU A 196 12.57 19.91 33.88
CA LEU A 196 11.23 19.35 34.04
C LEU A 196 10.73 19.51 35.48
N TYR A 197 9.43 19.75 35.61
CA TYR A 197 8.72 19.63 36.89
C TYR A 197 8.53 18.15 37.28
N PRO A 198 8.22 17.86 38.56
CA PRO A 198 7.95 16.51 39.04
C PRO A 198 6.76 15.78 38.40
N ASP A 199 5.92 16.49 37.64
CA ASP A 199 4.82 15.91 36.86
C ASP A 199 5.23 15.60 35.40
N GLY A 200 6.49 15.87 35.04
CA GLY A 200 7.03 15.69 33.69
C GLY A 200 6.76 16.86 32.75
N MET A 201 6.27 17.99 33.24
CA MET A 201 6.01 19.20 32.45
C MET A 201 7.30 20.02 32.28
N SER A 202 7.56 20.51 31.07
CA SER A 202 8.69 21.41 30.82
C SER A 202 8.44 22.77 31.46
N ILE A 203 9.48 23.29 32.13
CA ILE A 203 9.43 24.58 32.82
C ILE A 203 9.25 25.74 31.82
N ILE A 204 9.81 25.63 30.62
CA ILE A 204 9.79 26.70 29.61
C ILE A 204 8.57 26.59 28.70
N THR A 205 8.33 25.41 28.12
CA THR A 205 7.29 25.25 27.10
C THR A 205 5.93 24.96 27.69
N ALA A 206 5.84 24.63 28.98
CA ALA A 206 4.59 24.21 29.63
C ALA A 206 3.92 23.00 28.95
N GLU A 207 4.72 22.15 28.30
CA GLU A 207 4.27 20.94 27.61
C GLU A 207 4.81 19.68 28.30
N TYR A 208 4.28 18.51 27.95
CA TYR A 208 4.78 17.21 28.42
C TYR A 208 5.65 16.56 27.35
N PRO A 209 6.98 16.85 27.30
CA PRO A 209 7.82 16.45 26.18
C PRO A 209 7.92 14.92 26.03
N VAL A 210 7.87 14.16 27.13
CA VAL A 210 7.83 12.69 27.10
C VAL A 210 6.55 12.17 26.43
N LYS A 211 5.38 12.71 26.83
CA LYS A 211 4.10 12.30 26.23
C LYS A 211 4.06 12.62 24.74
N ILE A 212 4.56 13.80 24.36
CA ILE A 212 4.65 14.23 22.97
C ILE A 212 5.59 13.32 22.17
N ALA A 213 6.77 12.98 22.71
CA ALA A 213 7.72 12.09 22.07
C ALA A 213 7.11 10.70 21.80
N ILE A 214 6.43 10.12 22.79
CA ILE A 214 5.74 8.83 22.65
C ILE A 214 4.61 8.92 21.61
N GLN A 215 3.78 9.96 21.65
CA GLN A 215 2.71 10.15 20.66
C GLN A 215 3.25 10.30 19.23
N ASN A 216 4.34 11.06 19.07
CA ASN A 216 4.98 11.23 17.77
C ASN A 216 5.61 9.94 17.27
N PHE A 217 6.23 9.16 18.15
CA PHE A 217 6.73 7.83 17.83
C PHE A 217 5.62 6.93 17.29
N LEU A 218 4.48 6.86 17.99
CA LEU A 218 3.34 6.05 17.57
C LEU A 218 2.73 6.53 16.24
N LYS A 219 2.68 7.85 15.99
CA LYS A 219 2.20 8.42 14.71
C LYS A 219 3.13 8.14 13.54
N ASN A 220 4.44 8.04 13.78
CA ASN A 220 5.43 7.75 12.76
C ASN A 220 5.51 6.26 12.40
N LEU A 221 4.95 5.38 13.22
CA LEU A 221 4.88 3.95 12.89
C LEU A 221 4.01 3.74 11.65
N PRO A 222 4.46 2.92 10.68
CA PRO A 222 3.61 2.55 9.56
C PRO A 222 2.38 1.79 10.06
N PHE A 223 1.28 1.83 9.31
CA PHE A 223 0.10 1.05 9.65
C PHE A 223 0.43 -0.46 9.64
N ASN A 224 0.07 -1.16 10.71
CA ASN A 224 0.52 -2.52 11.05
C ASN A 224 2.03 -2.62 11.35
N GLY A 225 2.64 -1.53 11.82
CA GLY A 225 4.04 -1.47 12.24
C GLY A 225 4.29 -2.22 13.54
N GLU A 226 5.49 -2.77 13.66
CA GLU A 226 5.97 -3.39 14.88
C GLU A 226 6.38 -2.32 15.88
N LEU A 227 5.79 -2.34 17.07
CA LEU A 227 6.26 -1.57 18.21
C LEU A 227 7.46 -2.29 18.82
N SER A 228 8.65 -1.73 18.68
CA SER A 228 9.83 -2.16 19.43
C SER A 228 9.90 -1.41 20.76
N VAL A 229 10.02 -2.14 21.87
CA VAL A 229 10.10 -1.54 23.21
C VAL A 229 11.42 -0.79 23.38
N GLU A 230 12.52 -1.33 22.86
CA GLU A 230 13.84 -0.67 22.88
C GLU A 230 13.82 0.65 22.11
N ALA A 231 13.25 0.67 20.90
CA ALA A 231 13.17 1.91 20.11
C ALA A 231 12.27 2.98 20.77
N LEU A 232 11.24 2.55 21.50
CA LEU A 232 10.42 3.44 22.30
C LEU A 232 11.23 4.01 23.49
N GLU A 233 12.00 3.17 24.19
CA GLU A 233 12.86 3.58 25.29
C GLU A 233 13.93 4.58 24.82
N ASP A 234 14.60 4.33 23.69
CA ASP A 234 15.55 5.25 23.06
C ASP A 234 14.91 6.61 22.75
N THR A 235 13.68 6.58 22.23
CA THR A 235 12.95 7.81 21.91
C THR A 235 12.64 8.61 23.18
N ILE A 236 12.31 7.94 24.29
CA ILE A 236 12.04 8.59 25.58
C ILE A 236 13.35 9.12 26.20
N GLN A 237 14.44 8.37 26.13
CA GLN A 237 15.76 8.80 26.63
C GLN A 237 16.33 9.98 25.84
N GLY A 238 15.99 10.09 24.54
CA GLY A 238 16.36 11.24 23.71
C GLY A 238 15.62 12.54 24.07
N VAL A 239 14.63 12.50 24.97
CA VAL A 239 13.89 13.69 25.39
C VAL A 239 14.74 14.54 26.34
N ASN A 240 14.84 15.83 26.03
CA ASN A 240 15.56 16.77 26.87
C ASN A 240 14.93 16.85 28.28
N GLY A 241 15.74 16.58 29.30
CA GLY A 241 15.31 16.52 30.70
C GLY A 241 15.07 15.12 31.25
N VAL A 242 15.14 14.07 30.44
CA VAL A 242 15.18 12.67 30.91
C VAL A 242 16.65 12.24 31.02
N THR A 243 17.07 11.83 32.23
CA THR A 243 18.46 11.41 32.50
C THR A 243 18.61 9.89 32.42
N ASP A 244 17.62 9.14 32.90
CA ASP A 244 17.62 7.69 32.90
C ASP A 244 16.18 7.16 32.90
N LEU A 245 15.99 5.91 32.50
CA LEU A 245 14.69 5.26 32.37
C LEU A 245 14.74 3.83 32.89
N GLN A 246 13.77 3.49 33.74
CA GLN A 246 13.50 2.12 34.16
C GLN A 246 12.14 1.67 33.61
N LYS A 247 12.16 0.64 32.77
CA LYS A 247 10.94 -0.09 32.39
C LYS A 247 10.44 -0.94 33.55
N LEU A 248 9.18 -0.76 33.91
CA LEU A 248 8.48 -1.66 34.83
C LEU A 248 7.66 -2.68 34.05
N GLU A 249 6.69 -2.18 33.27
CA GLU A 249 5.81 -3.01 32.47
C GLU A 249 5.42 -2.27 31.20
N VAL A 250 5.46 -2.99 30.08
CA VAL A 250 4.85 -2.55 28.82
C VAL A 250 3.88 -3.64 28.43
N SER A 251 2.60 -3.30 28.31
CA SER A 251 1.58 -4.28 27.95
C SER A 251 0.56 -3.69 26.98
N SER A 252 -0.11 -4.57 26.23
CA SER A 252 -1.14 -4.18 25.27
C SER A 252 -2.38 -5.03 25.41
N LYS A 253 -3.55 -4.45 25.15
CA LYS A 253 -4.81 -5.17 24.99
C LYS A 253 -5.45 -4.79 23.66
N TRP A 254 -6.18 -5.72 23.07
CA TRP A 254 -6.88 -5.52 21.81
C TRP A 254 -8.32 -6.01 21.95
N ILE A 255 -9.14 -5.61 20.98
CA ILE A 255 -10.52 -6.09 20.87
C ILE A 255 -10.52 -7.51 20.31
N GLU A 256 -11.24 -8.39 21.00
CA GLU A 256 -11.63 -9.69 20.49
C GLU A 256 -13.09 -9.66 20.03
N PRO A 257 -13.40 -10.20 18.84
CA PRO A 257 -14.77 -10.22 18.32
C PRO A 257 -15.74 -10.88 19.31
N GLY A 258 -16.77 -10.14 19.72
CA GLY A 258 -17.84 -10.62 20.61
C GLY A 258 -17.57 -10.46 22.11
N THR A 259 -16.33 -10.19 22.52
CA THR A 259 -15.94 -10.08 23.94
C THR A 259 -15.54 -8.66 24.35
N GLY A 260 -15.14 -7.81 23.40
CA GLY A 260 -14.62 -6.48 23.68
C GLY A 260 -13.12 -6.49 23.93
N TYR A 261 -12.58 -5.52 24.68
CA TYR A 261 -11.16 -5.50 25.03
C TYR A 261 -10.82 -6.66 25.96
N GLY A 262 -9.82 -7.45 25.58
CA GLY A 262 -9.27 -8.51 26.41
C GLY A 262 -8.43 -7.98 27.58
N LEU A 263 -7.72 -8.91 28.24
CA LEU A 263 -6.75 -8.59 29.28
C LEU A 263 -5.47 -8.02 28.67
N PHE A 264 -4.76 -7.19 29.44
CA PHE A 264 -3.42 -6.72 29.07
C PHE A 264 -2.44 -7.90 29.01
N GLN A 265 -1.69 -7.96 27.91
CA GLN A 265 -0.63 -8.93 27.72
C GLN A 265 0.72 -8.21 27.65
N PRO A 266 1.76 -8.70 28.34
CA PRO A 266 3.07 -8.07 28.36
C PRO A 266 3.73 -8.11 26.98
N ILE A 267 4.48 -7.05 26.67
CA ILE A 267 5.34 -6.94 25.49
C ILE A 267 6.78 -6.96 25.98
N GLU A 268 7.49 -8.04 25.69
CA GLU A 268 8.88 -8.20 26.14
C GLU A 268 9.86 -7.45 25.23
N ILE A 269 9.84 -7.76 23.93
CA ILE A 269 10.75 -7.20 22.91
C ILE A 269 9.97 -6.30 21.96
N SER A 270 8.96 -6.86 21.30
CA SER A 270 8.19 -6.15 20.30
C SER A 270 6.80 -6.73 20.09
N ARG A 271 5.90 -5.94 19.49
CA ARG A 271 4.53 -6.36 19.19
C ARG A 271 3.98 -5.68 17.94
N ILE A 272 3.35 -6.47 17.07
CA ILE A 272 2.52 -5.97 15.97
C ILE A 272 1.07 -5.84 16.47
N PRO A 273 0.42 -4.68 16.32
CA PRO A 273 -0.94 -4.44 16.80
C PRO A 273 -1.95 -5.30 16.03
N LYS A 274 -2.96 -5.84 16.69
CA LYS A 274 -4.01 -6.65 16.04
C LYS A 274 -4.95 -5.79 15.20
N SER A 275 -5.30 -4.58 15.64
CA SER A 275 -6.07 -3.59 14.86
C SER A 275 -5.26 -2.88 13.77
N GLY A 276 -3.92 -2.98 13.82
CA GLY A 276 -3.00 -2.29 12.90
C GLY A 276 -2.44 -0.98 13.46
N ARG A 277 -2.88 -0.54 14.64
CA ARG A 277 -2.42 0.69 15.29
C ARG A 277 -2.51 0.59 16.82
N PHE A 278 -1.79 1.45 17.52
CA PHE A 278 -1.80 1.54 18.97
C PHE A 278 -2.33 2.90 19.44
N LYS A 279 -2.93 2.92 20.63
CA LYS A 279 -3.37 4.12 21.35
C LYS A 279 -3.01 4.00 22.82
N ILE A 280 -2.71 5.13 23.46
CA ILE A 280 -2.54 5.22 24.91
C ILE A 280 -3.71 6.03 25.46
N GLU A 281 -4.45 5.43 26.39
CA GLU A 281 -5.56 6.11 27.10
C GLU A 281 -5.12 6.58 28.48
N ASP A 282 -4.31 5.78 29.17
CA ASP A 282 -3.85 6.06 30.52
C ASP A 282 -2.36 6.42 30.53
N TRP A 283 -2.07 7.62 31.01
CA TRP A 283 -0.71 8.15 31.15
C TRP A 283 -0.21 8.12 32.60
N SER A 284 -1.02 7.63 33.54
CA SER A 284 -0.71 7.62 34.97
C SER A 284 0.42 6.64 35.35
N GLY A 285 0.71 5.67 34.48
CA GLY A 285 1.79 4.70 34.68
C GLY A 285 3.21 5.27 34.50
N ILE A 286 3.35 6.52 34.06
CA ILE A 286 4.66 7.17 33.91
C ILE A 286 4.94 7.99 35.17
N GLU A 287 5.84 7.48 36.00
CA GLU A 287 6.27 8.12 37.24
C GLU A 287 7.60 8.86 37.02
N TYR A 288 7.69 10.09 37.53
CA TYR A 288 8.90 10.90 37.47
C TYR A 288 9.59 10.91 38.83
N ILE A 289 10.81 10.39 38.88
CA ILE A 289 11.63 10.32 40.10
C ILE A 289 12.83 11.26 39.98
N ASN A 290 13.10 12.00 41.04
CA ASN A 290 14.38 12.70 41.18
C ASN A 290 15.36 11.71 41.83
N TYR A 291 16.01 10.91 41.00
CA TYR A 291 16.99 9.94 41.47
C TYR A 291 18.37 10.59 41.57
N GLN A 292 19.01 10.45 42.72
CA GLN A 292 20.42 10.74 42.92
C GLN A 292 21.11 9.42 43.27
N PRO A 293 22.21 9.06 42.58
CA PRO A 293 22.94 7.85 42.90
C PRO A 293 23.41 7.91 44.36
N THR A 294 23.08 6.85 45.12
CA THR A 294 23.55 6.69 46.50
C THR A 294 24.92 6.04 46.48
N GLU A 295 25.85 6.55 47.30
CA GLU A 295 27.21 6.02 47.49
C GLU A 295 27.23 4.64 48.16
#